data_AF-A0A6J4Q699-F1
#
_entry.id   AF-A0A6J4Q699-F1
#
_cell.length_a   1.000
_cell.length_b   1.000
_cell.length_c   1.000
_cell.angle_alpha   90.00
_cell.angle_beta   90.00
_cell.angle_gamma   90.00
#
_symmetry.space_group_name_H-M   'P 1'
#
loop_
_entity.id
_entity.type
_entity.pdbx_description
1 polymer ?
#
loop_
_entity_poly.entity_id
_entity_poly.type
_entity_poly.pdbx_seq_one_letter_code
_entity_poly.pdbx_strand_id
1 'polypeptide(L)'
;HGNIHTELPSIAATVDRPIAGLLRDLKSRGMLDDTLVMFSTEFGRQPFTQGSAGRDHNGGAGVTWLAGGGVKGGTSYGEVDEWGWRARDPLYCYDLHATALHLLGIDHERLTFTHNGAARRLTDVHGDVIRPILA
;
A
#
# COMPACT_ATOMS: atom_id res chain seq x y z
N HIS A 1 19.31 -5.87 4.46
CA HIS A 1 19.75 -4.55 4.97
C HIS A 1 21.24 -4.30 4.83
N GLY A 2 22.06 -5.30 4.46
CA GLY A 2 23.52 -5.13 4.42
C GLY A 2 24.03 -4.45 3.15
N ASN A 3 23.40 -4.73 2.00
CA ASN A 3 23.82 -4.15 0.73
C ASN A 3 22.68 -4.14 -0.30
N ILE A 4 22.12 -2.96 -0.59
CA ILE A 4 21.00 -2.84 -1.53
C ILE A 4 21.41 -3.10 -2.97
N HIS A 5 22.68 -2.92 -3.33
CA HIS A 5 23.11 -3.10 -4.73
C HIS A 5 23.15 -4.57 -5.14
N THR A 6 23.43 -5.46 -4.18
CA THR A 6 23.55 -6.91 -4.43
C THR A 6 22.31 -7.68 -4.00
N GLU A 7 21.64 -7.28 -2.91
CA GLU A 7 20.50 -8.03 -2.37
C GLU A 7 19.16 -7.63 -3.02
N LEU A 8 18.92 -6.33 -3.21
CA LEU A 8 17.60 -5.83 -3.64
C LEU A 8 17.20 -6.34 -5.04
N PRO A 9 18.06 -6.33 -6.08
CA PRO A 9 17.66 -6.79 -7.41
C PRO A 9 17.20 -8.25 -7.41
N SER A 10 17.89 -9.12 -6.66
CA SER A 10 17.52 -10.53 -6.58
C SER A 10 16.16 -10.70 -5.90
N ILE A 11 15.90 -9.98 -4.80
CA ILE A 11 14.63 -10.06 -4.07
C ILE A 11 13.48 -9.47 -4.90
N ALA A 12 13.70 -8.35 -5.58
CA ALA A 12 12.70 -7.77 -6.47
C ALA A 12 12.33 -8.74 -7.60
N ALA A 13 13.33 -9.42 -8.17
CA ALA A 13 13.12 -10.41 -9.23
C ALA A 13 12.32 -11.64 -8.77
N THR A 14 12.36 -12.02 -7.48
CA THR A 14 11.57 -13.16 -6.98
C THR A 14 10.08 -12.86 -6.92
N VAL A 15 9.68 -11.59 -6.80
CA VAL A 15 8.25 -11.18 -6.69
C VAL A 15 7.68 -10.63 -7.99
N ASP A 16 8.50 -10.04 -8.87
CA ASP A 16 8.06 -9.37 -10.10
C ASP A 16 7.23 -10.30 -11.02
N ARG A 17 7.81 -11.43 -11.44
CA ARG A 17 7.14 -12.37 -12.35
C ARG A 17 5.89 -13.02 -11.75
N PRO A 18 5.89 -13.50 -10.49
CA PRO A 18 4.69 -14.05 -9.88
C PRO A 18 3.54 -13.05 -9.78
N ILE A 19 3.81 -11.79 -9.39
CA ILE A 19 2.79 -10.73 -9.31
C ILE A 19 2.22 -10.45 -10.70
N ALA A 20 3.08 -10.31 -11.71
CA ALA A 20 2.64 -10.13 -13.09
C ALA A 20 1.83 -11.32 -13.63
N GLY A 21 2.12 -12.54 -13.15
CA GLY A 21 1.32 -13.74 -13.43
C GLY A 21 -0.07 -13.66 -12.80
N LEU A 22 -0.15 -13.37 -11.50
CA LEU A 22 -1.42 -13.21 -10.78
C LEU A 22 -2.34 -12.19 -11.45
N LEU A 23 -1.81 -11.00 -11.77
CA LEU A 23 -2.61 -9.94 -12.41
C LEU A 23 -3.10 -10.35 -13.80
N ARG A 24 -2.27 -11.04 -14.58
CA ARG A 24 -2.66 -11.56 -15.90
C ARG A 24 -3.75 -12.62 -15.79
N ASP A 25 -3.61 -13.54 -14.84
CA ASP A 25 -4.57 -14.61 -14.62
C ASP A 25 -5.92 -14.04 -14.18
N LEU A 26 -5.95 -13.14 -13.19
CA LEU A 26 -7.16 -12.44 -12.76
C LEU A 26 -7.84 -11.72 -13.92
N LYS A 27 -7.07 -10.98 -14.73
CA LYS A 27 -7.62 -10.26 -15.89
C LYS A 27 -8.17 -11.23 -16.94
N SER A 28 -7.44 -12.29 -17.28
CA SER A 28 -7.85 -13.27 -18.30
C SER A 28 -9.13 -14.02 -17.93
N ARG A 29 -9.42 -14.14 -16.64
CA ARG A 29 -10.61 -14.78 -16.09
C ARG A 29 -11.77 -13.81 -15.85
N GLY A 30 -11.61 -12.53 -16.18
CA GLY A 30 -12.60 -11.49 -15.89
C GLY A 30 -12.79 -11.22 -14.39
N MET A 31 -11.86 -11.65 -13.53
CA MET A 31 -11.97 -11.54 -12.07
C MET A 31 -11.33 -10.26 -11.53
N LEU A 32 -10.45 -9.62 -12.30
CA LEU A 32 -9.72 -8.43 -11.83
C LEU A 32 -10.67 -7.28 -11.49
N ASP A 33 -11.76 -7.11 -12.23
CA ASP A 33 -12.70 -6.01 -12.02
C ASP A 33 -13.41 -6.11 -10.65
N ASP A 34 -13.61 -7.32 -10.14
CA ASP A 34 -14.24 -7.61 -8.85
C ASP A 34 -13.23 -8.00 -7.76
N THR A 35 -11.93 -7.97 -8.05
CA THR A 35 -10.86 -8.33 -7.11
C THR A 35 -9.95 -7.14 -6.86
N LEU A 36 -9.95 -6.62 -5.62
CA LEU A 36 -8.94 -5.65 -5.19
C LEU A 36 -7.62 -6.37 -4.88
N VAL A 37 -6.57 -6.04 -5.64
CA VAL A 37 -5.20 -6.42 -5.33
C VAL A 37 -4.50 -5.22 -4.70
N MET A 38 -3.99 -5.40 -3.48
CA MET A 38 -3.19 -4.42 -2.76
C MET A 38 -1.79 -4.96 -2.53
N PHE A 39 -0.77 -4.24 -3.00
CA PHE A 39 0.62 -4.55 -2.73
C PHE A 39 1.26 -3.40 -1.97
N SER A 40 1.72 -3.69 -0.78
CA SER A 40 2.28 -2.71 0.14
C SER A 40 3.56 -3.24 0.77
N THR A 41 4.43 -2.31 1.15
CA THR A 41 5.60 -2.60 1.98
C THR A 41 5.30 -2.20 3.42
N GLU A 42 5.82 -2.95 4.39
CA GLU A 42 5.70 -2.58 5.81
C GLU A 42 6.32 -1.20 6.12
N PHE A 43 7.44 -0.89 5.47
CA PHE A 43 8.15 0.38 5.59
C PHE A 43 8.81 0.75 4.25
N GLY A 44 9.06 2.05 4.02
CA GLY A 44 9.97 2.47 2.98
C GLY A 44 11.44 2.26 3.37
N ARG A 45 12.34 2.86 2.60
CA ARG A 45 13.79 2.79 2.85
C ARG A 45 14.38 4.18 2.91
N GLN A 46 15.26 4.38 3.89
CA GLN A 46 15.91 5.68 4.09
C GLN A 46 16.66 6.08 2.81
N PRO A 47 16.74 7.38 2.48
CA PRO A 47 17.53 7.87 1.35
C PRO A 47 19.02 7.92 1.65
N PHE A 48 19.42 7.70 2.91
CA PHE A 48 20.80 7.62 3.34
C PHE A 48 21.15 6.24 3.87
N THR A 49 22.45 5.96 3.96
CA THR A 49 23.00 4.72 4.49
C THR A 49 23.47 4.88 5.93
N GLN A 50 23.49 3.78 6.68
CA GLN A 50 23.97 3.74 8.07
C GLN A 50 25.28 2.94 8.14
N GLY A 51 26.37 3.50 7.58
CA GLY A 51 27.71 2.93 7.68
C GLY A 51 28.02 1.75 6.74
N SER A 52 27.07 1.31 5.90
CA SER A 52 27.27 0.27 4.88
C SER A 52 26.58 0.67 3.56
N ALA A 53 26.51 -0.25 2.59
CA ALA A 53 25.70 -0.08 1.37
C ALA A 53 24.20 -0.33 1.62
N GLY A 54 23.82 -0.59 2.86
CA GLY A 54 22.45 -0.78 3.32
C GLY A 54 21.67 0.52 3.56
N ARG A 55 20.34 0.41 3.57
CA ARG A 55 19.42 1.48 3.98
C ARG A 55 18.47 0.95 5.04
N ASP A 56 18.24 1.73 6.08
CA ASP A 56 17.36 1.37 7.20
C ASP A 56 15.88 1.55 6.83
N HIS A 57 14.98 1.15 7.74
CA HIS A 57 13.55 1.38 7.62
C HIS A 57 13.22 2.87 7.61
N ASN A 58 12.39 3.29 6.65
CA ASN A 58 11.81 4.63 6.60
C ASN A 58 10.32 4.56 6.95
N GLY A 59 9.94 5.15 8.08
CA GLY A 59 8.54 5.32 8.48
C GLY A 59 7.91 6.62 7.95
N GLY A 60 8.69 7.51 7.34
CA GLY A 60 8.23 8.80 6.82
C GLY A 60 7.65 8.73 5.41
N ALA A 61 8.06 7.73 4.61
CA ALA A 61 7.57 7.54 3.25
C ALA A 61 7.63 6.05 2.86
N GLY A 62 6.66 5.62 2.06
CA GLY A 62 6.57 4.28 1.48
C GLY A 62 5.72 4.30 0.22
N VAL A 63 5.69 3.18 -0.51
CA VAL A 63 4.91 3.05 -1.75
C VAL A 63 3.98 1.86 -1.61
N THR A 64 2.71 2.07 -1.95
CA THR A 64 1.69 1.04 -2.11
C THR A 64 1.10 1.19 -3.50
N TRP A 65 0.81 0.09 -4.18
CA TRP A 65 0.02 0.12 -5.42
C TRP A 65 -1.22 -0.77 -5.28
N LEU A 66 -2.26 -0.40 -6.02
CA LEU A 66 -3.55 -1.08 -6.06
C LEU A 66 -3.91 -1.42 -7.50
N ALA A 67 -4.65 -2.51 -7.70
CA ALA A 67 -5.21 -2.89 -8.99
C ALA A 67 -6.56 -3.60 -8.85
N GLY A 68 -7.44 -3.43 -9.83
CA GLY A 68 -8.75 -4.08 -9.86
C GLY A 68 -9.73 -3.51 -8.84
N GLY A 69 -10.87 -4.16 -8.66
CA GLY A 69 -11.84 -3.87 -7.60
C GLY A 69 -12.31 -2.41 -7.54
N GLY A 70 -12.53 -1.76 -8.68
CA GLY A 70 -13.00 -0.36 -8.74
C GLY A 70 -11.91 0.72 -8.59
N VAL A 71 -10.63 0.36 -8.61
CA VAL A 71 -9.52 1.34 -8.61
C VAL A 71 -9.30 1.93 -10.01
N LYS A 72 -9.11 3.25 -10.07
CA LYS A 72 -8.79 3.99 -11.31
C LYS A 72 -7.36 3.73 -11.76
N GLY A 73 -7.21 2.91 -12.80
CA GLY A 73 -5.92 2.63 -13.43
C GLY A 73 -5.22 3.88 -13.97
N GLY A 74 -3.87 3.86 -13.98
CA GLY A 74 -3.05 4.97 -14.46
C GLY A 74 -2.97 6.18 -13.52
N THR A 75 -3.49 6.05 -12.30
CA THR A 75 -3.45 7.11 -11.29
C THR A 75 -2.20 7.00 -10.43
N SER A 76 -1.55 8.13 -10.17
CA SER A 76 -0.54 8.30 -9.12
C SER A 76 -1.05 9.34 -8.13
N TYR A 77 -0.96 9.05 -6.84
CA TYR A 77 -1.48 9.92 -5.79
C TYR A 77 -0.51 9.98 -4.61
N GLY A 78 -0.32 11.19 -4.06
CA GLY A 78 0.68 11.47 -3.05
C GLY A 78 2.06 11.75 -3.64
N GLU A 79 2.89 12.40 -2.84
CA GLU A 79 4.27 12.77 -3.20
C GLU A 79 5.16 12.81 -1.97
N VAL A 80 6.46 12.71 -2.20
CA VAL A 80 7.49 12.80 -1.16
C VAL A 80 8.29 14.09 -1.30
N ASP A 81 9.04 14.43 -0.26
CA ASP A 81 10.04 15.49 -0.35
C ASP A 81 11.13 15.16 -1.38
N GLU A 82 11.96 16.15 -1.70
CA GLU A 82 13.03 16.04 -2.70
C GLU A 82 14.08 14.96 -2.39
N TRP A 83 14.12 14.48 -1.15
CA TRP A 83 15.03 13.44 -0.69
C TRP A 83 14.37 12.07 -0.62
N GLY A 84 13.05 11.96 -0.78
CA GLY A 84 12.30 10.73 -0.51
C GLY A 84 12.31 10.33 0.97
N TRP A 85 12.52 11.29 1.87
CA TRP A 85 12.56 11.07 3.31
C TRP A 85 11.15 11.01 3.90
N ARG A 86 10.27 11.96 3.55
CA ARG A 86 8.90 12.05 4.07
C ARG A 86 7.87 12.32 2.97
N ALA A 87 6.65 11.82 3.16
CA ALA A 87 5.50 12.26 2.39
C ALA A 87 5.19 13.74 2.67
N ARG A 88 4.83 14.51 1.64
CA ARG A 88 4.41 15.92 1.80
C ARG A 88 2.99 16.02 2.36
N ASP A 89 2.08 15.27 1.75
CA ASP A 89 0.70 15.07 2.21
C ASP A 89 0.54 13.59 2.60
N PRO A 90 0.82 13.24 3.88
CA PRO A 90 0.88 11.85 4.29
C PRO A 90 -0.51 11.20 4.30
N LEU A 91 -0.59 10.05 3.66
CA LEU A 91 -1.61 9.05 3.91
C LEU A 91 -1.05 7.99 4.87
N TYR A 92 -1.94 7.41 5.64
CA TYR A 92 -1.62 6.34 6.59
C TYR A 92 -2.32 5.04 6.21
N CYS A 93 -1.95 3.95 6.90
CA CYS A 93 -2.56 2.64 6.68
C CYS A 93 -4.08 2.66 6.92
N TYR A 94 -4.58 3.55 7.78
CA TYR A 94 -6.01 3.71 8.03
C TYR A 94 -6.76 4.19 6.78
N ASP A 95 -6.17 5.06 5.96
CA ASP A 95 -6.78 5.58 4.73
C ASP A 95 -6.82 4.51 3.63
N LEU A 96 -5.75 3.70 3.54
CA LEU A 96 -5.71 2.53 2.66
C LEU A 96 -6.77 1.50 3.04
N HIS A 97 -6.91 1.20 4.34
CA HIS A 97 -7.94 0.28 4.82
C HIS A 97 -9.36 0.84 4.68
N ALA A 98 -9.58 2.14 4.94
CA ALA A 98 -10.86 2.80 4.70
C ALA A 98 -11.25 2.69 3.21
N THR A 99 -10.29 2.93 2.32
CA THR A 99 -10.49 2.84 0.87
C THR A 99 -10.78 1.40 0.42
N ALA A 100 -10.05 0.41 0.95
CA ALA A 100 -10.29 -0.99 0.64
C ALA A 100 -11.69 -1.45 1.10
N LEU A 101 -12.10 -1.08 2.31
CA LEU A 101 -13.44 -1.38 2.82
C LEU A 101 -14.54 -0.69 2.00
N HIS A 102 -14.31 0.56 1.60
CA HIS A 102 -15.22 1.29 0.71
C HIS A 102 -15.43 0.57 -0.63
N LEU A 103 -14.35 0.09 -1.26
CA LEU A 103 -14.40 -0.68 -2.51
C LEU A 103 -15.14 -2.02 -2.35
N LEU A 104 -15.15 -2.60 -1.14
CA LEU A 104 -15.93 -3.77 -0.79
C LEU A 104 -17.40 -3.46 -0.45
N GLY A 105 -17.83 -2.20 -0.55
CA GLY A 105 -19.18 -1.75 -0.18
C GLY A 105 -19.43 -1.67 1.33
N ILE A 106 -18.36 -1.64 2.14
CA ILE A 106 -18.43 -1.59 3.59
C ILE A 106 -18.10 -0.19 4.08
N ASP A 107 -19.00 0.38 4.87
CA ASP A 107 -18.73 1.60 5.62
C ASP A 107 -17.80 1.28 6.81
N HIS A 108 -16.53 1.69 6.69
CA HIS A 108 -15.50 1.42 7.70
C HIS A 108 -15.79 2.06 9.06
N GLU A 109 -16.59 3.13 9.11
CA GLU A 109 -16.95 3.78 10.37
C GLU A 109 -17.99 3.00 11.15
N ARG A 110 -18.79 2.21 10.44
CA ARG A 110 -19.84 1.35 11.00
C ARG A 110 -19.37 -0.07 11.28
N LEU A 111 -18.24 -0.49 10.69
CA LEU A 111 -17.63 -1.79 10.95
C LEU A 111 -16.89 -1.79 12.30
N THR A 112 -17.66 -1.89 13.38
CA THR A 112 -17.16 -1.91 14.75
C THR A 112 -17.34 -3.27 15.42
N PHE A 113 -16.36 -3.71 16.21
CA PHE A 113 -16.44 -4.91 17.03
C PHE A 113 -15.89 -4.66 18.44
N THR A 114 -16.43 -5.35 19.44
CA THR A 114 -15.94 -5.23 20.82
C THR A 114 -14.63 -6.00 20.97
N HIS A 115 -13.57 -5.31 21.37
CA HIS A 115 -12.27 -5.91 21.65
C HIS A 115 -11.64 -5.23 22.87
N ASN A 116 -11.21 -6.03 23.85
CA ASN A 116 -10.67 -5.55 25.14
C ASN A 116 -11.58 -4.51 25.83
N GLY A 117 -12.89 -4.75 25.81
CA GLY A 117 -13.88 -3.90 26.50
C GLY A 117 -14.22 -2.57 25.80
N ALA A 118 -13.68 -2.32 24.61
CA ALA A 118 -13.98 -1.12 23.82
C ALA A 118 -14.51 -1.50 22.43
N ALA A 119 -15.37 -0.66 21.86
CA ALA A 119 -15.71 -0.73 20.44
C ALA A 119 -14.48 -0.32 19.63
N ARG A 120 -14.05 -1.17 18.71
CA ARG A 120 -12.90 -0.96 17.82
C ARG A 120 -13.35 -1.04 16.37
N ARG A 121 -12.74 -0.23 15.50
CA ARG A 121 -12.79 -0.39 14.04
C ARG A 121 -11.37 -0.54 13.49
N LEU A 122 -11.24 -1.12 12.29
CA LEU A 122 -9.93 -1.33 11.64
C LEU A 122 -9.14 -0.03 11.46
N THR A 123 -9.83 1.09 11.28
CA THR A 123 -9.23 2.43 11.09
C THR A 123 -9.20 3.26 12.39
N ASP A 124 -9.49 2.65 13.55
CA ASP A 124 -9.59 3.25 14.89
C ASP A 124 -10.45 4.52 14.98
N VAL A 125 -9.89 5.73 15.07
CA VAL A 125 -10.65 7.01 14.98
C VAL A 125 -10.27 7.83 13.74
N HIS A 126 -9.57 7.17 12.81
CA HIS A 126 -9.00 7.74 11.59
C HIS A 126 -9.59 7.08 10.34
N GLY A 127 -8.98 7.40 9.19
CA GLY A 127 -9.23 6.82 7.89
C GLY A 127 -10.15 7.69 7.06
N ASP A 128 -9.62 8.24 5.98
CA ASP A 128 -10.38 8.88 4.92
C ASP A 128 -10.28 8.05 3.64
N VAL A 129 -11.41 7.91 2.94
CA VAL A 129 -11.42 7.26 1.63
C VAL A 129 -10.63 8.11 0.64
N ILE A 130 -9.63 7.51 -0.01
CA ILE A 130 -8.78 8.18 -1.01
C ILE A 130 -9.56 8.27 -2.33
N ARG A 131 -10.52 9.18 -2.38
CA ARG A 131 -11.44 9.35 -3.53
C ARG A 131 -10.74 9.55 -4.89
N PRO A 132 -9.59 10.26 -4.99
CA PRO A 132 -8.94 10.50 -6.29
C PRO A 132 -8.49 9.23 -7.03
N ILE A 133 -8.36 8.09 -6.35
CA ILE A 133 -7.91 6.82 -6.94
C ILE A 133 -9.07 5.86 -7.28
N LEU A 134 -10.33 6.27 -7.09
CA LEU A 134 -11.51 5.47 -7.42
C LEU A 134 -11.95 5.71 -8.87
N ALA A 135 -12.48 4.67 -9.52
CA ALA A 135 -12.94 4.69 -10.92
C ALA A 135 -14.23 5.48 -11.14
#